data_AF-A0A536QNM8-F1
#
_entry.id   AF-A0A536QNM8-F1
#
_cell.length_a   1.000
_cell.length_b   1.000
_cell.length_c   1.000
_cell.angle_alpha   90.00
_cell.angle_beta   90.00
_cell.angle_gamma   90.00
#
_symmetry.space_group_name_H-M   'P 1'
#
loop_
_entity.id
_entity.type
_entity.pdbx_description
1 polymer ?
#
loop_
_entity_poly.entity_id
_entity_poly.type
_entity_poly.pdbx_seq_one_letter_code
_entity_poly.pdbx_strand_id
1 'polypeptide(L)' 'MRQAAVTPPASISRVMDAYLAVVAKREVREYTDRPVPEDVLTKILQAGRAAGSAKNSQPWRFIVLKDRQHRHDLSSAM' A
#
# COMPACT_ATOMS: atom_id res chain seq x y z
N MET A 1 -21.37 13.72 36.62
CA MET A 1 -20.62 14.52 35.63
C MET A 1 -20.89 13.93 34.24
N ARG A 2 -21.38 14.75 33.31
CA ARG A 2 -21.90 14.35 32.01
C ARG A 2 -20.77 13.93 31.06
N GLN A 3 -20.95 12.80 30.38
CA GLN A 3 -20.19 12.48 29.17
C GLN A 3 -20.53 13.53 28.10
N ALA A 4 -19.54 14.31 27.69
CA ALA A 4 -19.68 15.16 26.52
C ALA A 4 -19.57 14.25 25.28
N ALA A 5 -20.68 14.10 24.56
CA ALA A 5 -20.68 13.53 23.23
C ALA A 5 -19.91 14.48 22.30
N VAL A 6 -18.79 14.01 21.76
CA VAL A 6 -18.08 14.70 20.67
C VAL A 6 -18.91 14.51 19.41
N THR A 7 -19.58 15.57 18.95
CA THR A 7 -20.18 15.61 17.61
C THR A 7 -19.05 15.62 16.57
N PRO A 8 -19.01 14.69 15.60
CA PRO A 8 -18.00 14.75 14.55
C PRO A 8 -18.27 15.96 13.65
N PRO A 9 -17.26 16.82 13.37
CA PRO A 9 -17.44 17.91 12.41
C PRO A 9 -17.69 17.35 11.01
N ALA A 10 -18.57 18.02 10.27
CA ALA A 10 -18.88 17.72 8.88
C ALA A 10 -17.61 17.83 8.00
N SER A 11 -17.47 16.88 7.06
CA SER A 11 -16.32 16.65 6.16
C SER A 11 -14.99 16.29 6.84
N ILE A 12 -14.92 15.07 7.37
CA ILE A 12 -13.65 14.43 7.70
C ILE A 12 -13.01 13.97 6.37
N SER A 13 -12.06 14.74 5.84
CA SER A 13 -10.94 14.09 5.15
C SER A 13 -10.32 13.17 6.18
N ARG A 14 -10.47 11.84 6.01
CA ARG A 14 -9.99 10.86 6.99
C ARG A 14 -8.47 10.89 6.96
N VAL A 15 -7.87 11.74 7.79
CA VAL A 15 -6.44 11.78 8.01
C VAL A 15 -6.05 10.38 8.51
N MET A 16 -5.24 9.69 7.71
CA MET A 16 -4.71 8.40 8.11
C MET A 16 -3.64 8.63 9.18
N ASP A 17 -3.78 7.98 10.33
CA ASP A 17 -2.74 8.01 11.35
C ASP A 17 -1.53 7.21 10.85
N ALA A 18 -0.40 7.89 10.67
CA ALA A 18 0.82 7.31 10.12
C ALA A 18 1.41 6.22 11.03
N TYR A 19 1.35 6.40 12.35
CA TYR A 19 1.84 5.41 13.31
C TYR A 19 1.01 4.13 13.20
N LEU A 20 -0.32 4.26 13.26
CA LEU A 20 -1.23 3.11 13.13
C LEU A 20 -1.12 2.40 11.78
N ALA A 21 -0.91 3.14 10.69
CA ALA A 21 -0.70 2.54 9.37
C ALA A 21 0.53 1.61 9.33
N VAL A 22 1.57 1.93 10.11
CA VAL A 22 2.78 1.10 10.21
C VAL A 22 2.59 -0.06 11.17
N VAL A 23 2.13 0.19 12.40
CA VAL A 23 2.09 -0.84 13.46
C VAL A 23 0.92 -1.82 13.33
N ALA A 24 -0.18 -1.41 12.71
CA ALA A 24 -1.34 -2.28 12.50
C ALA A 24 -1.23 -3.16 11.24
N LYS A 25 -0.22 -2.91 10.38
CA LYS A 25 0.01 -3.69 9.16
C LYS A 25 0.30 -5.15 9.51
N ARG A 26 -0.40 -6.08 8.85
CA ARG A 26 -0.15 -7.52 8.96
C ARG A 26 0.69 -8.02 7.80
N GLU A 27 1.58 -8.97 8.08
CA GLU A 27 2.28 -9.75 7.07
C GLU A 27 1.45 -10.98 6.72
N VAL A 28 1.10 -11.12 5.44
CA VAL A 28 0.24 -12.18 4.94
C VAL A 28 0.99 -12.96 3.86
N ARG A 29 0.84 -14.28 3.85
CA ARG A 29 1.46 -15.18 2.86
C ARG A 29 0.44 -15.89 1.96
N GLU A 30 -0.84 -15.81 2.30
CA GLU A 30 -1.94 -16.39 1.53
C GLU A 30 -2.82 -15.27 0.99
N TYR A 31 -3.03 -15.26 -0.32
CA TYR A 31 -3.78 -14.23 -1.02
C TYR A 31 -4.91 -14.87 -1.84
N THR A 32 -6.03 -14.17 -1.96
CA THR A 32 -7.10 -14.55 -2.88
C THR A 32 -6.66 -14.38 -4.34
N ASP A 33 -7.25 -15.13 -5.28
CA ASP A 33 -7.01 -14.95 -6.73
C ASP A 33 -7.64 -13.68 -7.33
N ARG A 34 -8.27 -12.84 -6.51
CA ARG A 34 -8.88 -11.57 -6.97
C ARG A 34 -7.79 -10.61 -7.45
N PRO A 35 -7.89 -10.08 -8.68
CA PRO A 35 -6.94 -9.09 -9.19
C PRO A 35 -7.02 -7.78 -8.40
N VAL A 36 -5.88 -7.09 -8.29
CA VAL A 36 -5.81 -5.73 -7.73
C VAL A 36 -6.32 -4.75 -8.79
N PRO A 37 -7.25 -3.83 -8.45
CA PRO A 37 -7.69 -2.78 -9.37
C PRO A 37 -6.52 -1.91 -9.84
N GLU A 38 -6.54 -1.48 -11.11
CA GLU A 38 -5.42 -0.77 -11.72
C GLU A 38 -5.12 0.57 -11.06
N ASP A 39 -6.16 1.29 -10.60
CA ASP A 39 -6.00 2.58 -9.93
C ASP A 39 -5.31 2.41 -8.57
N VAL A 40 -5.66 1.35 -7.83
CA VAL A 40 -5.04 0.99 -6.55
C VAL A 40 -3.58 0.61 -6.78
N LEU A 41 -3.30 -0.24 -7.78
CA LEU A 41 -1.93 -0.61 -8.15
C LEU A 41 -1.10 0.63 -8.50
N THR A 42 -1.66 1.52 -9.33
CA THR A 42 -0.99 2.77 -9.72
C THR A 42 -0.69 3.64 -8.50
N LYS A 43 -1.64 3.81 -7.57
CA LYS A 43 -1.43 4.57 -6.32
C LYS A 43 -0.27 4.01 -5.49
N ILE A 44 -0.18 2.67 -5.38
CA ILE A 44 0.91 2.00 -4.64
C ILE A 44 2.26 2.29 -5.31
N LEU A 45 2.36 2.12 -6.63
CA LEU A 45 3.59 2.37 -7.38
C LEU A 45 4.02 3.84 -7.30
N GLN A 46 3.07 4.77 -7.39
CA GLN A 46 3.35 6.21 -7.25
C GLN A 46 3.82 6.57 -5.84
N ALA A 47 3.24 5.97 -4.80
CA ALA A 47 3.70 6.16 -3.42
C ALA A 47 5.15 5.67 -3.23
N GLY A 48 5.49 4.49 -3.80
CA GLY A 48 6.86 3.97 -3.80
C GLY A 48 7.84 4.88 -4.54
N ARG A 49 7.46 5.37 -5.73
CA ARG A 49 8.27 6.32 -6.51
C ARG A 49 8.53 7.62 -5.76
N ALA A 50 7.52 8.13 -5.04
CA ALA A 50 7.58 9.38 -4.29
C ALA A 50 8.38 9.28 -2.98
N ALA A 51 8.83 8.09 -2.59
CA ALA A 51 9.68 7.92 -1.42
C ALA A 51 11.00 8.70 -1.57
N GLY A 52 11.53 9.19 -0.45
CA GLY A 52 12.79 9.92 -0.43
C GLY A 52 13.96 9.05 -0.93
N SER A 53 14.82 9.62 -1.77
CA SER A 53 16.05 9.00 -2.26
C SER A 53 17.25 9.93 -2.15
N ALA A 54 18.45 9.36 -2.05
CA ALA A 54 19.69 10.13 -2.00
C ALA A 54 19.82 11.03 -3.24
N LYS A 55 19.99 12.34 -3.03
CA LYS A 55 20.06 13.35 -4.11
C LYS A 55 18.88 13.29 -5.08
N ASN A 56 17.73 12.78 -4.63
CA ASN A 56 16.55 12.53 -5.46
C ASN A 56 16.82 11.65 -6.71
N SER A 57 17.78 10.74 -6.63
CA SER A 57 18.17 9.87 -7.76
C SER A 57 17.07 8.89 -8.19
N GLN A 58 16.09 8.64 -7.32
CA GLN A 58 14.95 7.76 -7.54
C GLN A 58 15.34 6.43 -8.22
N PRO A 59 16.29 5.65 -7.67
CA PRO A 59 16.89 4.50 -8.34
C PRO A 59 15.97 3.25 -8.31
N TRP A 60 14.66 3.46 -8.20
CA TRP A 60 13.66 2.42 -8.07
C TRP A 60 13.26 1.91 -9.45
N ARG A 61 13.22 0.58 -9.62
CA ARG A 61 12.57 -0.08 -10.75
C ARG A 61 11.54 -1.04 -10.20
N PHE A 62 10.27 -0.82 -10.56
CA PHE A 62 9.18 -1.69 -10.18
C PHE A 62 8.78 -2.57 -11.36
N ILE A 63 8.76 -3.89 -11.16
CA ILE A 63 8.30 -4.87 -12.15
C ILE A 63 7.04 -5.51 -11.58
N VAL A 64 5.93 -5.41 -12.30
CA VAL A 64 4.64 -5.98 -11.86
C VAL A 64 4.38 -7.28 -12.60
N LEU A 65 4.34 -8.38 -11.86
CA LEU A 65 3.94 -9.68 -12.38
C LEU A 65 2.44 -9.90 -12.14
N LYS A 66 1.63 -9.75 -13.20
CA LYS A 66 0.18 -10.01 -13.14
C LYS A 66 -0.16 -11.47 -13.51
N ASP A 67 0.69 -12.09 -14.32
CA ASP A 67 0.48 -13.45 -14.81
C ASP A 67 1.00 -14.50 -13.83
N ARG A 68 0.21 -15.58 -13.66
CA ARG A 68 0.51 -16.65 -12.70
C ARG A 68 1.67 -17.54 -13.17
N GLN A 69 1.84 -17.72 -14.48
CA GLN A 69 2.94 -18.50 -15.05
C GLN A 69 4.27 -17.79 -14.80
N HIS A 70 4.38 -16.50 -15.15
CA HIS A 70 5.59 -15.71 -14.89
C HIS A 70 5.98 -15.69 -13.40
N ARG A 71 5.00 -15.66 -12.49
CA ARG A 71 5.25 -15.74 -11.04
C ARG A 71 5.79 -17.11 -10.64
N HIS A 72 5.25 -18.19 -11.20
CA HIS A 72 5.73 -19.54 -10.96
C HIS A 72 7.17 -19.71 -11.46
N ASP A 73 7.44 -19.28 -12.70
CA ASP A 73 8.76 -19.37 -13.32
C ASP A 73 9.82 -18.66 -12.48
N LEU A 74 9.54 -17.42 -12.04
CA LEU A 74 10.42 -16.67 -11.15
C LEU A 74 10.65 -17.38 -9.82
N SER A 75 9.60 -17.94 -9.21
CA SER A 75 9.72 -18.67 -7.93
C SER A 75 10.54 -19.94 -8.05
N SER A 76 10.60 -20.55 -9.23
CA SER A 76 11.35 -21.80 -9.48
C SER A 76 12.81 -21.56 -9.87
N ALA A 77 13.14 -20.34 -10.30
CA ALA A 77 14.48 -19.96 -10.75
C ALA A 77 15.38 -19.38 -9.63
N MET A 78 14.81 -19.09 -8.46
CA MET A 78 15.50 -18.62 -7.25
C MET A 78 15.71 -19.75 -6.25
#